data_AF-A0A8X8Y9K6-F1
#
_entry.id   AF-A0A8X8Y9K6-F1
#
_cell.length_a   1.000
_cell.length_b   1.000
_cell.length_c   1.000
_cell.angle_alpha   90.00
_cell.angle_beta   90.00
_cell.angle_gamma   90.00
#
_symmetry.space_group_name_H-M   'P 1'
#
loop_
_entity.id
_entity.type
_entity.pdbx_description
1 polymer ?
#
loop_
_entity_poly.entity_id
_entity_poly.type
_entity_poly.pdbx_seq_one_letter_code
_entity_poly.pdbx_strand_id
1 'polypeptide(L)'
;MSRLNSNRRIQIDTSEPRYDEGDDETVDDSSNAAEDLDPFMGVKVRRKASRLRDFQGDYIDIQSRPHLMKILEKQGDRKVLFADKVIKFTGSGKMKRRILLVTDFAIYIADPETDALKRRIALAAVEKLCLSELSDNFFAIIIPTEYDLLMASTRKTEIVTVLVDATKSASDYELEVALSNRFEYNAAADIVKEVQFEEVEANYYLLGV
;
A
#
# COMPACT_ATOMS: atom_id res chain seq x y z
N MET A 1 4.48 60.57 -38.95
CA MET A 1 4.36 59.75 -40.18
C MET A 1 5.32 58.58 -40.06
N SER A 2 4.83 57.40 -40.43
CA SER A 2 5.30 56.04 -40.12
C SER A 2 6.74 55.70 -40.53
N ARG A 3 7.32 54.71 -39.85
CA ARG A 3 7.93 53.53 -40.49
C ARG A 3 7.97 52.35 -39.52
N LEU A 4 7.43 51.24 -40.01
CA LEU A 4 7.36 49.92 -39.39
C LEU A 4 8.77 49.37 -39.18
N ASN A 5 8.99 48.65 -38.08
CA ASN A 5 10.02 47.62 -37.99
C ASN A 5 9.35 46.30 -37.62
N SER A 6 9.18 45.47 -38.65
CA SER A 6 8.76 44.07 -38.57
C SER A 6 9.99 43.23 -38.24
N ASN A 7 9.95 42.55 -37.09
CA ASN A 7 10.99 41.59 -36.69
C ASN A 7 10.78 40.26 -37.42
N ARG A 8 11.92 39.71 -37.86
CA ARG A 8 12.10 38.54 -38.72
C ARG A 8 11.54 37.25 -38.12
N ARG A 9 10.94 36.47 -39.01
CA ARG A 9 10.47 35.08 -38.88
C ARG A 9 11.68 34.13 -38.84
N ILE A 10 11.71 33.17 -37.91
CA ILE A 10 12.59 31.99 -37.96
C ILE A 10 11.68 30.77 -38.16
N GLN A 11 11.85 30.07 -39.28
CA GLN A 11 11.33 28.73 -39.53
C GLN A 11 12.26 27.73 -38.86
N ILE A 12 11.72 26.76 -38.11
CA ILE A 12 12.43 25.54 -37.73
C ILE A 12 11.66 24.38 -38.35
N ASP A 13 12.40 23.62 -39.13
CA ASP A 13 11.97 22.47 -39.91
C ASP A 13 11.80 21.23 -39.02
N THR A 14 10.83 20.43 -39.41
CA THR A 14 10.35 19.18 -38.82
C THR A 14 11.38 18.08 -39.00
N SER A 15 11.80 17.44 -37.90
CA SER A 15 12.34 16.08 -37.94
C SER A 15 11.75 15.28 -36.78
N GLU A 16 10.88 14.32 -37.12
CA GLU A 16 10.43 13.28 -36.21
C GLU A 16 11.62 12.37 -35.85
N PRO A 17 11.77 11.94 -34.59
CA PRO A 17 12.76 10.92 -34.26
C PRO A 17 12.28 9.57 -34.81
N ARG A 18 13.10 8.99 -35.70
CA ARG A 18 12.98 7.60 -36.17
C ARG A 18 13.12 6.64 -34.98
N TYR A 19 12.15 5.73 -34.84
CA TYR A 19 12.32 4.53 -34.03
C TYR A 19 13.13 3.52 -34.85
N ASP A 20 14.25 3.08 -34.29
CA ASP A 20 15.08 2.00 -34.85
C ASP A 20 14.50 0.66 -34.37
N GLU A 21 14.16 -0.21 -35.32
CA GLU A 21 13.75 -1.59 -35.08
C GLU A 21 14.98 -2.51 -35.15
N GLY A 22 15.23 -3.28 -34.08
CA GLY A 22 16.30 -4.29 -33.95
C GLY A 22 17.09 -4.06 -32.65
N ASP A 23 17.26 -4.99 -31.72
CA ASP A 23 17.29 -6.45 -31.80
C ASP A 23 16.69 -7.11 -30.55
N ASP A 24 16.07 -8.27 -30.76
CA ASP A 24 15.55 -9.20 -29.75
C ASP A 24 16.72 -9.90 -29.04
N GLU A 25 17.15 -9.37 -27.90
CA GLU A 25 18.01 -10.11 -26.97
C GLU A 25 17.14 -10.73 -25.86
N THR A 26 16.86 -12.03 -26.02
CA THR A 26 16.37 -12.89 -24.95
C THR A 26 17.45 -13.03 -23.88
N VAL A 27 17.35 -12.26 -22.79
CA VAL A 27 18.15 -12.48 -21.59
C VAL A 27 17.48 -13.57 -20.75
N ASP A 28 17.96 -14.79 -20.95
CA ASP A 28 17.75 -15.93 -20.06
C ASP A 28 18.63 -15.72 -18.82
N ASP A 29 18.05 -15.22 -17.73
CA ASP A 29 18.69 -15.24 -16.41
C ASP A 29 18.03 -16.32 -15.55
N SER A 30 18.50 -17.54 -15.76
CA SER A 30 18.36 -18.63 -14.81
C SER A 30 19.18 -18.34 -13.55
N SER A 31 18.64 -17.54 -12.65
CA SER A 31 19.09 -17.46 -11.27
C SER A 31 17.98 -18.03 -10.37
N ASN A 32 18.33 -19.01 -9.54
CA ASN A 32 17.43 -19.73 -8.63
C ASN A 32 16.83 -18.79 -7.58
N ALA A 33 15.83 -17.99 -7.95
CA ALA A 33 14.95 -17.31 -7.03
C ALA A 33 13.96 -18.35 -6.50
N ALA A 34 13.92 -18.50 -5.17
CA ALA A 34 12.73 -19.05 -4.53
C ALA A 34 11.52 -18.37 -5.16
N GLU A 35 10.54 -19.16 -5.62
CA GLU A 35 9.34 -18.66 -6.30
C GLU A 35 8.80 -17.45 -5.53
N ASP A 36 9.03 -16.27 -6.08
CA ASP A 36 8.62 -14.99 -5.51
C ASP A 36 7.12 -14.90 -5.78
N LEU A 37 6.36 -15.68 -5.01
CA LEU A 37 4.92 -15.83 -5.15
C LEU A 37 4.30 -14.46 -4.90
N ASP A 38 3.95 -13.79 -6.00
CA ASP A 38 3.18 -12.55 -5.95
C ASP A 38 1.93 -12.81 -5.09
N PRO A 39 1.75 -12.11 -3.94
CA PRO A 39 0.60 -12.33 -3.05
C PRO A 39 -0.74 -11.99 -3.71
N PHE A 40 -0.73 -11.42 -4.91
CA PHE A 40 -1.92 -11.13 -5.72
C PHE A 40 -2.08 -12.07 -6.92
N MET A 41 -1.23 -13.08 -7.07
CA MET A 41 -1.31 -14.12 -8.13
C MET A 41 -1.53 -13.55 -9.55
N GLY A 42 -0.99 -12.35 -9.83
CA GLY A 42 -1.15 -11.67 -11.12
C GLY A 42 -2.53 -11.08 -11.42
N VAL A 43 -3.53 -11.24 -10.54
CA VAL A 43 -4.92 -10.78 -10.77
C VAL A 43 -5.07 -9.26 -10.57
N LYS A 44 -4.19 -8.65 -9.78
CA LYS A 44 -4.32 -7.25 -9.37
C LYS A 44 -3.58 -6.27 -10.28
N VAL A 45 -4.28 -5.21 -10.70
CA VAL A 45 -3.65 -4.10 -11.43
C VAL A 45 -2.76 -3.28 -10.47
N ARG A 46 -1.46 -3.27 -10.75
CA ARG A 46 -0.44 -2.56 -9.95
C ARG A 46 0.02 -1.28 -10.65
N ARG A 47 0.28 -0.23 -9.86
CA ARG A 47 0.92 0.99 -10.37
C ARG A 47 2.36 0.67 -10.81
N LYS A 48 2.82 1.24 -11.93
CA LYS A 48 4.22 1.09 -12.37
C LYS A 48 5.22 1.49 -11.27
N ALA A 49 4.93 2.56 -10.53
CA ALA A 49 5.79 3.06 -9.45
C ALA A 49 5.91 2.12 -8.24
N SER A 50 4.94 1.22 -7.99
CA SER A 50 5.03 0.26 -6.89
C SER A 50 5.80 -1.01 -7.26
N ARG A 51 6.00 -1.29 -8.56
CA ARG A 51 6.75 -2.47 -9.03
C ARG A 51 8.27 -2.31 -8.89
N LEU A 52 8.76 -1.08 -8.78
CA LEU A 52 10.19 -0.72 -8.80
C LEU A 52 10.69 -0.16 -7.46
N ARG A 53 9.89 -0.23 -6.40
CA ARG A 53 10.26 0.33 -5.09
C ARG A 53 10.72 -0.80 -4.17
N ASP A 54 11.91 -0.64 -3.62
CA ASP A 54 12.43 -1.50 -2.57
C ASP A 54 11.62 -1.34 -1.27
N PHE A 55 11.38 -2.45 -0.58
CA PHE A 55 10.75 -2.45 0.75
C PHE A 55 11.76 -1.99 1.80
N GLN A 56 11.42 -0.90 2.51
CA GLN A 56 12.29 -0.34 3.56
C GLN A 56 11.93 -0.92 4.94
N GLY A 57 10.68 -1.38 5.12
CA GLY A 57 10.13 -1.79 6.39
C GLY A 57 9.81 -0.60 7.30
N ASP A 58 10.81 0.01 7.94
CA ASP A 58 10.62 1.11 8.89
C ASP A 58 10.75 2.49 8.23
N TYR A 59 9.61 3.16 8.03
CA TYR A 59 9.51 4.48 7.40
C TYR A 59 9.34 5.63 8.39
N ILE A 60 9.24 5.35 9.68
CA ILE A 60 9.04 6.36 10.72
C ILE A 60 10.14 6.35 11.79
N ASP A 61 11.17 5.54 11.57
CA ASP A 61 12.31 5.36 12.47
C ASP A 61 11.84 5.06 13.89
N ILE A 62 11.28 3.86 14.09
CA ILE A 62 10.73 3.40 15.37
C ILE A 62 11.77 3.52 16.50
N GLN A 63 13.06 3.34 16.20
CA GLN A 63 14.13 3.49 17.18
C GLN A 63 14.18 4.92 17.77
N SER A 64 13.82 5.92 16.98
CA SER A 64 13.69 7.32 17.44
C SER A 64 12.42 7.59 18.27
N ARG A 65 11.56 6.59 18.51
CA ARG A 65 10.26 6.73 19.20
C ARG A 65 10.22 5.90 20.51
N PRO A 66 10.75 6.43 21.63
CA PRO A 66 10.91 5.68 22.88
C PRO A 66 9.62 5.08 23.44
N HIS A 67 8.48 5.74 23.25
CA HIS A 67 7.19 5.25 23.73
C HIS A 67 6.75 3.97 23.00
N LEU A 68 6.94 3.90 21.68
CA LEU A 68 6.63 2.71 20.88
C LEU A 68 7.63 1.60 21.19
N MET A 69 8.93 1.91 21.28
CA MET A 69 9.94 0.93 21.69
C MET A 69 9.61 0.28 23.03
N LYS A 70 9.22 1.08 24.03
CA LYS A 70 8.81 0.56 25.34
C LYS A 70 7.56 -0.32 25.27
N ILE A 71 6.65 -0.08 24.33
CA ILE A 71 5.48 -0.93 24.10
C ILE A 71 5.93 -2.28 23.52
N LEU A 72 6.80 -2.28 22.52
CA LEU A 72 7.33 -3.49 21.88
C LEU A 72 8.12 -4.34 22.87
N GLU A 73 9.04 -3.72 23.64
CA GLU A 73 9.82 -4.39 24.68
C GLU A 73 8.93 -5.08 25.72
N LYS A 74 7.84 -4.42 26.15
CA LYS A 74 6.88 -5.00 27.10
C LYS A 74 6.15 -6.22 26.54
N GLN A 75 5.94 -6.27 25.23
CA GLN A 75 5.30 -7.40 24.57
C GLN A 75 6.32 -8.49 24.17
N GLY A 76 7.62 -8.23 24.33
CA GLY A 76 8.68 -9.14 23.89
C GLY A 76 8.96 -9.10 22.39
N ASP A 77 8.35 -8.16 21.65
CA ASP A 77 8.53 -8.03 20.22
C ASP A 77 9.82 -7.25 19.92
N ARG A 78 10.73 -7.88 19.17
CA ARG A 78 12.07 -7.31 18.89
C ARG A 78 12.31 -7.02 17.41
N LYS A 79 11.48 -7.57 16.54
CA LYS A 79 11.63 -7.46 15.08
C LYS A 79 10.49 -6.63 14.51
N VAL A 80 10.78 -5.39 14.15
CA VAL A 80 9.85 -4.56 13.38
C VAL A 80 10.04 -4.90 11.91
N LEU A 81 8.98 -5.38 11.27
CA LEU A 81 8.97 -5.73 9.84
C LEU A 81 8.46 -4.57 8.99
N PHE A 82 7.53 -3.79 9.53
CA PHE A 82 6.99 -2.62 8.87
C PHE A 82 6.57 -1.55 9.88
N ALA A 83 6.78 -0.27 9.57
CA ALA A 83 6.21 0.83 10.34
C ALA A 83 5.98 2.08 9.48
N ASP A 84 4.74 2.55 9.40
CA ASP A 84 4.39 3.76 8.65
C ASP A 84 3.10 4.44 9.15
N LYS A 85 2.88 5.69 8.75
CA LYS A 85 1.61 6.39 8.94
C LYS A 85 0.62 6.00 7.84
N VAL A 86 -0.53 5.46 8.22
CA VAL A 86 -1.63 5.07 7.35
C VAL A 86 -2.90 5.85 7.65
N ILE A 87 -3.87 5.81 6.72
CA ILE A 87 -5.23 6.30 6.96
C ILE A 87 -6.10 5.13 7.39
N LYS A 88 -6.73 5.23 8.57
CA LYS A 88 -7.76 4.31 9.05
C LYS A 88 -9.14 4.94 8.88
N PHE A 89 -10.10 4.16 8.40
CA PHE A 89 -11.51 4.53 8.33
C PHE A 89 -12.23 4.05 9.59
N THR A 90 -12.86 4.95 10.34
CA THR A 90 -13.59 4.57 11.57
C THR A 90 -14.98 4.01 11.26
N GLY A 91 -15.61 3.35 12.24
CA GLY A 91 -17.02 2.93 12.14
C GLY A 91 -17.99 4.08 11.82
N SER A 92 -17.66 5.32 12.16
CA SER A 92 -18.41 6.52 11.76
C SER A 92 -18.08 7.07 10.36
N GLY A 93 -17.18 6.43 9.61
CA GLY A 93 -16.74 6.87 8.27
C GLY A 93 -15.66 7.96 8.26
N LYS A 94 -15.17 8.40 9.43
CA LYS A 94 -14.11 9.42 9.51
C LYS A 94 -12.75 8.81 9.17
N MET A 95 -11.95 9.57 8.44
CA MET A 95 -10.54 9.24 8.19
C MET A 95 -9.69 9.69 9.39
N LYS A 96 -8.87 8.80 9.92
CA LYS A 96 -7.90 9.10 10.98
C LYS A 96 -6.52 8.61 10.61
N ARG A 97 -5.52 9.47 10.76
CA ARG A 97 -4.11 9.07 10.67
C ARG A 97 -3.75 8.15 11.84
N ARG A 98 -3.08 7.04 11.56
CA ARG A 98 -2.58 6.08 12.54
C ARG A 98 -1.19 5.62 12.15
N ILE A 99 -0.38 5.25 13.12
CA ILE A 99 0.79 4.42 12.85
C ILE A 99 0.30 2.99 12.75
N LEU A 100 0.65 2.32 11.64
CA LEU A 100 0.58 0.88 11.49
C LEU A 100 2.00 0.35 11.66
N LEU A 101 2.19 -0.52 12.65
CA LEU A 101 3.44 -1.22 12.89
C LEU A 101 3.18 -2.72 12.87
N VAL A 102 4.01 -3.47 12.15
CA VAL A 102 3.92 -4.92 12.04
C VAL A 102 5.21 -5.54 12.56
N THR A 103 5.07 -6.50 13.45
CA THR A 103 6.15 -7.36 13.96
C THR A 103 5.97 -8.77 13.42
N ASP A 104 6.87 -9.68 13.80
CA ASP A 104 6.75 -11.12 13.57
C ASP A 104 5.63 -11.80 14.38
N PHE A 105 4.99 -11.11 15.32
CA PHE A 105 3.91 -11.67 16.15
C PHE A 105 2.59 -10.89 16.11
N ALA A 106 2.64 -9.58 15.88
CA ALA A 106 1.46 -8.74 16.03
C ALA A 106 1.48 -7.47 15.17
N ILE A 107 0.27 -6.97 14.93
CA ILE A 107 -0.01 -5.67 14.34
C ILE A 107 -0.34 -4.69 15.46
N TYR A 108 0.26 -3.52 15.40
CA TYR A 108 0.06 -2.43 16.34
C TYR A 108 -0.52 -1.22 15.62
N ILE A 109 -1.58 -0.66 16.20
CA ILE A 109 -2.18 0.60 15.77
C ILE A 109 -1.92 1.62 16.86
N ALA A 110 -1.15 2.66 16.54
CA ALA A 110 -0.84 3.74 17.48
C ALA A 110 -1.29 5.11 16.95
N ASP A 111 -1.44 6.04 17.89
CA ASP A 111 -1.69 7.44 17.56
C ASP A 111 -0.39 8.13 17.10
N PRO A 112 -0.39 8.83 15.95
CA PRO A 112 0.84 9.32 15.36
C PRO A 112 1.48 10.50 16.11
N GLU A 113 0.70 11.22 16.92
CA GLU A 113 1.16 12.40 17.65
C GLU A 113 1.60 12.06 19.07
N THR A 114 0.89 11.12 19.71
CA THR A 114 1.09 10.79 21.11
C THR A 114 1.81 9.47 21.36
N ASP A 115 2.06 8.67 20.31
CA ASP A 115 2.56 7.29 20.40
C ASP A 115 1.70 6.35 21.25
N ALA A 116 0.48 6.80 21.60
CA ALA A 116 -0.42 6.02 22.41
C ALA A 116 -0.94 4.81 21.62
N LEU A 117 -0.68 3.61 22.13
CA LEU A 117 -1.24 2.37 21.59
C LEU A 117 -2.77 2.43 21.62
N LYS A 118 -3.39 2.18 20.47
CA LYS A 118 -4.85 2.11 20.32
C LYS A 118 -5.34 0.68 20.22
N ARG A 119 -4.55 -0.20 19.60
CA ARG A 119 -4.89 -1.62 19.46
C ARG A 119 -3.63 -2.43 19.18
N ARG A 120 -3.59 -3.65 19.69
CA ARG A 120 -2.65 -4.71 19.32
C ARG A 120 -3.47 -5.91 18.85
N ILE A 121 -3.13 -6.48 17.71
CA ILE A 121 -3.80 -7.63 17.11
C ILE A 121 -2.73 -8.69 16.88
N ALA A 122 -2.91 -9.90 17.40
CA ALA A 122 -1.98 -10.99 17.09
C ALA A 122 -2.13 -11.38 15.61
N LEU A 123 -1.03 -11.73 14.93
CA LEU A 123 -1.09 -12.19 13.54
C LEU A 123 -2.02 -13.41 13.38
N ALA A 124 -1.99 -14.33 14.34
CA ALA A 124 -2.86 -15.50 14.39
C ALA A 124 -4.37 -15.18 14.54
N ALA A 125 -4.74 -13.93 14.86
CA ALA A 125 -6.14 -13.51 14.91
C ALA A 125 -6.64 -12.97 13.56
N VAL A 126 -5.75 -12.76 12.59
CA VAL A 126 -6.10 -12.29 11.24
C VAL A 126 -6.54 -13.48 10.40
N GLU A 127 -7.76 -13.43 9.87
CA GLU A 127 -8.30 -14.47 9.00
C GLU A 127 -7.81 -14.27 7.55
N LYS A 128 -7.99 -13.05 7.05
CA LYS A 128 -7.69 -12.68 5.66
C LYS A 128 -7.48 -11.19 5.45
N LEU A 129 -6.91 -10.85 4.30
CA LEU A 129 -6.82 -9.49 3.79
C LEU A 129 -7.78 -9.32 2.62
N CYS A 130 -8.58 -8.25 2.61
CA CYS A 130 -9.45 -7.92 1.48
C CYS A 130 -8.92 -6.68 0.75
N LEU A 131 -8.80 -6.76 -0.57
CA LEU A 131 -8.34 -5.65 -1.40
C LEU A 131 -9.21 -5.54 -2.65
N SER A 132 -9.27 -4.34 -3.22
CA SER A 132 -9.85 -4.18 -4.55
C SER A 132 -8.93 -4.75 -5.63
N GLU A 133 -9.53 -5.04 -6.78
CA GLU A 133 -8.84 -5.39 -8.03
C GLU A 133 -8.24 -4.15 -8.72
N LEU A 134 -8.67 -2.96 -8.29
CA LEU A 134 -8.25 -1.67 -8.82
C LEU A 134 -6.85 -1.25 -8.35
N SER A 135 -6.26 -0.35 -9.12
CA SER A 135 -4.98 0.30 -8.84
C SER A 135 -5.11 1.42 -7.78
N ASP A 136 -5.67 1.08 -6.62
CA ASP A 136 -5.85 1.97 -5.48
C ASP A 136 -4.89 1.68 -4.31
N ASN A 137 -5.12 2.34 -3.18
CA ASN A 137 -4.32 2.22 -1.96
C ASN A 137 -5.07 1.57 -0.79
N PHE A 138 -6.26 1.02 -1.00
CA PHE A 138 -7.12 0.49 0.06
C PHE A 138 -6.91 -0.99 0.32
N PHE A 139 -7.01 -1.38 1.59
CA PHE A 139 -6.98 -2.76 2.04
C PHE A 139 -7.74 -2.88 3.36
N ALA A 140 -8.31 -4.05 3.62
CA ALA A 140 -8.93 -4.39 4.89
C ALA A 140 -8.24 -5.59 5.53
N ILE A 141 -8.17 -5.58 6.87
CA ILE A 141 -7.68 -6.69 7.69
C ILE A 141 -8.89 -7.26 8.42
N ILE A 142 -9.23 -8.52 8.13
CA ILE A 142 -10.38 -9.22 8.70
C ILE A 142 -9.95 -10.00 9.94
N ILE A 143 -10.63 -9.75 11.06
CA ILE A 143 -10.24 -10.21 12.39
C ILE A 143 -11.48 -10.73 13.12
N PRO A 144 -11.91 -11.99 12.89
CA PRO A 144 -13.22 -12.50 13.33
C PRO A 144 -13.49 -12.43 14.84
N THR A 145 -12.43 -12.43 15.64
CA THR A 145 -12.52 -12.37 17.11
C THR A 145 -12.82 -10.97 17.64
N GLU A 146 -12.77 -9.94 16.79
CA GLU A 146 -13.02 -8.55 17.13
C GLU A 146 -13.47 -7.76 15.87
N TYR A 147 -13.32 -6.44 15.83
CA TYR A 147 -13.73 -5.64 14.66
C TYR A 147 -12.60 -5.53 13.62
N ASP A 148 -12.95 -5.38 12.34
CA ASP A 148 -12.03 -5.32 11.22
C ASP A 148 -11.37 -3.93 11.06
N LEU A 149 -10.35 -3.85 10.21
CA LEU A 149 -9.66 -2.60 9.91
C LEU A 149 -9.72 -2.30 8.41
N LEU A 150 -10.47 -1.28 8.00
CA LEU A 150 -10.34 -0.69 6.67
C LEU A 150 -9.30 0.44 6.69
N MET A 151 -8.29 0.35 5.83
CA MET A 151 -7.16 1.28 5.79
C MET A 151 -6.75 1.64 4.36
N ALA A 152 -5.99 2.74 4.24
CA ALA A 152 -5.34 3.13 3.00
C ALA A 152 -3.88 3.53 3.22
N SER A 153 -3.00 3.07 2.33
CA SER A 153 -1.58 3.39 2.31
C SER A 153 -1.00 3.33 0.90
N THR A 154 -0.09 4.25 0.56
CA THR A 154 0.69 4.18 -0.69
C THR A 154 1.68 3.01 -0.70
N ARG A 155 1.91 2.40 0.46
CA ARG A 155 2.75 1.19 0.66
C ARG A 155 1.90 -0.08 0.81
N LYS A 156 0.67 -0.08 0.28
CA LYS A 156 -0.26 -1.21 0.34
C LYS A 156 0.39 -2.55 -0.03
N THR A 157 1.16 -2.58 -1.12
CA THR A 157 1.84 -3.79 -1.59
C THR A 157 2.78 -4.36 -0.53
N GLU A 158 3.66 -3.54 0.03
CA GLU A 158 4.60 -3.94 1.08
C GLU A 158 3.89 -4.42 2.35
N ILE A 159 2.86 -3.68 2.78
CA ILE A 159 2.06 -4.07 3.96
C ILE A 159 1.47 -5.48 3.77
N VAL A 160 0.90 -5.75 2.59
CA VAL A 160 0.30 -7.07 2.30
C VAL A 160 1.38 -8.15 2.29
N THR A 161 2.48 -7.93 1.58
CA THR A 161 3.59 -8.89 1.53
C THR A 161 4.12 -9.20 2.94
N VAL A 162 4.40 -8.16 3.74
CA VAL A 162 4.88 -8.31 5.11
C VAL A 162 3.88 -9.10 5.97
N LEU A 163 2.57 -8.86 5.85
CA LEU A 163 1.57 -9.59 6.63
C LEU A 163 1.47 -11.06 6.22
N VAL A 164 1.51 -11.35 4.91
CA VAL A 164 1.50 -12.73 4.38
C VAL A 164 2.74 -13.48 4.86
N ASP A 165 3.92 -12.91 4.67
CA ASP A 165 5.20 -13.53 5.02
C ASP A 165 5.34 -13.74 6.52
N ALA A 166 4.96 -12.74 7.33
CA ALA A 166 5.02 -12.83 8.78
C ALA A 166 4.06 -13.90 9.32
N THR A 167 2.85 -13.99 8.76
CA THR A 167 1.85 -14.99 9.18
C THR A 167 2.31 -16.40 8.81
N LYS A 168 2.80 -16.60 7.58
CA LYS A 168 3.35 -17.89 7.13
C LYS A 168 4.52 -18.32 7.99
N SER A 169 5.43 -17.39 8.32
CA SER A 169 6.59 -17.66 9.19
C SER A 169 6.20 -17.98 10.64
N ALA A 170 5.06 -17.49 11.12
CA ALA A 170 4.64 -17.65 12.51
C ALA A 170 3.84 -18.93 12.78
N SER A 171 3.08 -19.45 11.82
CA SER A 171 2.15 -20.56 12.10
C SER A 171 1.91 -21.57 10.96
N ASP A 172 2.75 -21.65 9.92
CA ASP A 172 2.54 -22.45 8.69
C ASP A 172 1.17 -22.21 8.00
N TYR A 173 0.41 -21.23 8.48
CA TYR A 173 -0.88 -20.83 7.96
C TYR A 173 -0.67 -19.82 6.84
N GLU A 174 -1.29 -20.08 5.69
CA GLU A 174 -1.26 -19.15 4.57
C GLU A 174 -2.40 -18.15 4.73
N LEU A 175 -2.03 -16.89 4.99
CA LEU A 175 -2.98 -15.79 5.09
C LEU A 175 -3.67 -15.55 3.75
N GLU A 176 -4.99 -15.70 3.70
CA GLU A 176 -5.77 -15.47 2.49
C GLU A 176 -5.73 -14.00 2.07
N VAL A 177 -5.54 -13.75 0.77
CA VAL A 177 -5.61 -12.43 0.13
C VAL A 177 -6.79 -12.42 -0.84
N ALA A 178 -7.94 -11.93 -0.38
CA ALA A 178 -9.16 -11.83 -1.16
C ALA A 178 -9.16 -10.56 -2.03
N LEU A 179 -9.39 -10.73 -3.32
CA LEU A 179 -9.58 -9.62 -4.26
C LEU A 179 -11.06 -9.48 -4.61
N SER A 180 -11.63 -8.32 -4.33
CA SER A 180 -13.00 -7.97 -4.71
C SER A 180 -13.19 -6.46 -4.65
N ASN A 181 -13.86 -5.90 -5.66
CA ASN A 181 -14.27 -4.49 -5.66
C ASN A 181 -15.47 -4.23 -4.73
N ARG A 182 -16.02 -5.27 -4.11
CA ARG A 182 -17.12 -5.16 -3.14
C ARG A 182 -16.99 -6.18 -2.03
N PHE A 183 -16.95 -5.74 -0.77
CA PHE A 183 -16.94 -6.66 0.37
C PHE A 183 -17.51 -6.01 1.63
N GLU A 184 -18.00 -6.86 2.53
CA GLU A 184 -18.41 -6.47 3.88
C GLU A 184 -17.25 -6.57 4.87
N TYR A 185 -17.29 -5.73 5.90
CA TYR A 185 -16.38 -5.76 7.04
C TYR A 185 -17.05 -5.22 8.31
N ASN A 186 -16.61 -5.72 9.46
CA ASN A 186 -17.06 -5.31 10.79
C ASN A 186 -16.35 -4.02 11.20
N ALA A 187 -16.94 -2.86 10.93
CA ALA A 187 -16.34 -1.55 11.25
C ALA A 187 -16.32 -1.23 12.77
N ALA A 188 -17.15 -1.93 13.55
CA ALA A 188 -17.14 -2.04 15.00
C ALA A 188 -17.83 -3.37 15.39
N ALA A 189 -17.87 -3.70 16.69
CA ALA A 189 -18.47 -4.96 17.18
C ALA A 189 -19.90 -5.21 16.67
N ASP A 190 -20.69 -4.15 16.53
CA ASP A 190 -22.12 -4.25 16.17
C ASP A 190 -22.43 -3.49 14.87
N ILE A 191 -21.39 -3.10 14.11
CA ILE A 191 -21.52 -2.27 12.91
C ILE A 191 -20.84 -2.97 11.75
N VAL A 192 -21.63 -3.66 10.93
CA VAL A 192 -21.20 -4.19 9.63
C VAL A 192 -21.36 -3.09 8.57
N LYS A 193 -20.38 -2.98 7.69
CA LYS A 193 -20.41 -2.07 6.54
C LYS A 193 -19.98 -2.78 5.29
N GLU A 194 -20.51 -2.33 4.17
CA GLU A 194 -20.02 -2.69 2.85
C GLU A 194 -19.16 -1.57 2.29
N VAL A 195 -18.09 -1.94 1.59
CA VAL A 195 -17.31 -1.03 0.76
C VAL A 195 -17.41 -1.47 -0.69
N GLN A 196 -17.58 -0.50 -1.58
CA GLN A 196 -17.59 -0.67 -3.03
C GLN A 196 -16.54 0.26 -3.64
N PHE A 197 -15.68 -0.29 -4.49
CA PHE A 197 -14.62 0.42 -5.19
C PHE A 197 -14.97 0.56 -6.66
N GLU A 198 -14.82 1.77 -7.18
CA GLU A 198 -15.10 2.10 -8.57
C GLU A 198 -13.94 2.93 -9.13
N GLU A 199 -13.60 2.69 -10.40
CA GLU A 199 -12.66 3.52 -11.12
C GLU A 199 -13.37 4.81 -11.55
N VAL A 200 -12.82 5.96 -11.15
CA VAL A 200 -13.34 7.26 -11.56
C VAL A 200 -12.41 7.80 -12.63
N GLU A 201 -12.92 7.99 -13.85
CA GLU A 201 -12.16 8.61 -14.94
C GLU A 201 -11.69 10.01 -14.51
N ALA A 202 -10.38 10.24 -14.59
CA ALA A 202 -9.80 11.56 -14.36
C ALA A 202 -10.18 12.48 -15.54
N ASN A 203 -11.23 13.27 -15.38
CA ASN A 203 -11.55 14.35 -16.31
C ASN A 203 -10.47 15.43 -16.23
N TYR A 204 -9.44 15.33 -17.08
CA TYR A 204 -8.47 16.39 -17.30
C TYR A 204 -9.09 17.48 -18.17
N TYR A 205 -9.55 18.57 -17.54
CA TYR A 205 -9.86 19.80 -18.27
C TYR A 205 -8.61 20.67 -18.35
N LEU A 206 -8.04 20.77 -19.54
CA LEU A 206 -7.11 21.82 -19.91
C LEU A 206 -7.95 23.06 -20.24
N LEU A 207 -8.17 23.94 -19.27
CA LEU A 207 -8.72 25.27 -19.56
C LEU A 207 -7.59 26.07 -20.22
N GLY A 208 -7.86 26.52 -21.45
CA GLY A 208 -6.88 26.99 -22.43
C GLY A 208 -5.98 28.16 -22.02
N VAL A 209 -5.01 28.37 -22.91
CA VAL A 209 -3.83 29.26 -22.90
C VAL A 209 -4.10 30.69 -22.47
#